data_AF-A0AAV3V4F5-F1
#
_entry.id   AF-A0AAV3V4F5-F1
#
_cell.length_a   1.000
_cell.length_b   1.000
_cell.length_c   1.000
_cell.angle_alpha   90.00
_cell.angle_beta   90.00
_cell.angle_gamma   90.00
#
_symmetry.space_group_name_H-M   'P 1'
#
loop_
_entity.id
_entity.type
_entity.pdbx_description
1 polymer ?
#
loop_
_entity_poly.entity_id
_entity_poly.type
_entity_poly.pdbx_seq_one_letter_code
_entity_poly.pdbx_strand_id
1 'polypeptide(L)'
;MSEKAENSSNPLDLVKWLVVLVLLGGAVAANSIYEDISVLYRALGVVAAVLVAGFIAASTEKGSSFLTFAKDARTEVRKVVWPTRQEATQTTIIVLVATAFMSLVLWGLDLIIVQLVSFITGLGI
;
A
#
# COMPACT_ATOMS: atom_id res chain seq x y z
N MET A 1 -18.81 24.70 8.03
CA MET A 1 -19.01 23.28 8.31
C MET A 1 -20.49 22.98 8.16
N SER A 2 -20.93 22.46 7.02
CA SER A 2 -22.10 21.57 6.89
C SER A 2 -22.23 21.12 5.43
N GLU A 3 -22.27 19.80 5.26
CA GLU A 3 -23.06 19.08 4.25
C GLU A 3 -22.96 19.54 2.80
N LYS A 4 -22.00 18.93 2.08
CA LYS A 4 -22.24 18.53 0.69
C LYS A 4 -21.73 17.10 0.47
N ALA A 5 -22.15 16.20 1.35
CA ALA A 5 -22.18 14.77 1.07
C ALA A 5 -23.53 14.45 0.39
N GLU A 6 -23.81 15.13 -0.72
CA GLU A 6 -24.87 14.71 -1.62
C GLU A 6 -24.27 13.59 -2.46
N ASN A 7 -24.29 12.40 -1.87
CA ASN A 7 -23.99 11.16 -2.55
C ASN A 7 -25.13 10.93 -3.54
N SER A 8 -25.08 11.61 -4.69
CA SER A 8 -25.83 11.21 -5.88
C SER A 8 -25.21 9.90 -6.33
N SER A 9 -25.59 8.80 -5.67
CA SER A 9 -25.26 7.45 -6.11
C SER A 9 -25.87 7.28 -7.49
N ASN A 10 -25.11 7.62 -8.52
CA ASN A 10 -25.53 7.44 -9.89
C ASN A 10 -25.75 5.93 -10.05
N PRO A 11 -27.00 5.46 -10.26
CA PRO A 11 -27.28 4.02 -10.34
C PRO A 11 -26.47 3.38 -11.47
N LEU A 12 -26.11 4.16 -12.49
CA LEU A 12 -25.24 3.74 -13.59
C LEU A 12 -23.81 3.44 -13.14
N ASP A 13 -23.28 4.14 -12.14
CA ASP A 13 -21.94 3.87 -11.62
C ASP A 13 -21.93 2.61 -10.74
N LEU A 14 -22.99 2.37 -9.97
CA LEU A 14 -23.17 1.11 -9.24
C LEU A 14 -23.27 -0.07 -10.21
N VAL A 15 -24.02 0.08 -11.30
CA VAL A 15 -24.12 -0.94 -12.36
C VAL A 15 -22.76 -1.18 -13.03
N LYS A 16 -22.00 -0.13 -13.38
CA LYS A 16 -20.64 -0.28 -13.93
C LYS A 16 -19.71 -1.03 -12.98
N TRP A 17 -19.76 -0.73 -11.68
CA TRP A 17 -18.96 -1.45 -10.67
C TRP A 17 -19.38 -2.92 -10.53
N LEU A 18 -20.68 -3.22 -10.60
CA LEU A 18 -21.19 -4.59 -10.60
C LEU A 18 -20.71 -5.33 -11.85
N VAL A 19 -20.78 -4.71 -13.03
CA VAL A 19 -20.26 -5.26 -14.29
C VAL A 19 -18.76 -5.56 -14.18
N VAL A 20 -17.96 -4.65 -13.61
CA VAL A 20 -16.52 -4.86 -13.40
C VAL A 20 -16.26 -6.04 -12.46
N LEU A 21 -17.00 -6.16 -11.35
CA LEU A 21 -16.87 -7.28 -10.42
C LEU A 21 -17.23 -8.62 -11.07
N VAL A 22 -18.31 -8.65 -11.85
CA VAL A 22 -18.72 -9.85 -12.60
C VAL A 22 -17.70 -10.22 -13.67
N LEU A 23 -17.13 -9.24 -14.39
CA LEU A 23 -16.09 -9.46 -15.40
C LEU A 23 -14.82 -10.06 -14.78
N LEU A 24 -14.35 -9.49 -13.67
CA LEU A 24 -13.15 -9.97 -12.98
C LEU A 24 -13.39 -11.32 -12.28
N GLY A 25 -14.52 -11.48 -11.60
CA GLY A 25 -14.91 -12.76 -10.98
C GLY A 25 -15.09 -13.86 -12.03
N GLY A 26 -15.69 -13.54 -13.16
CA GLY A 26 -15.83 -14.43 -14.30
C GLY A 26 -14.47 -14.79 -14.94
N ALA A 27 -13.54 -13.84 -15.04
CA ALA A 27 -12.19 -14.10 -15.52
C ALA A 27 -11.41 -15.04 -14.59
N VAL A 28 -11.54 -14.87 -13.27
CA VAL A 28 -10.91 -15.76 -12.27
C VAL A 28 -11.54 -17.16 -12.31
N ALA A 29 -12.87 -17.25 -12.35
CA ALA A 29 -13.57 -18.53 -12.43
C ALA A 29 -13.29 -19.27 -13.74
N ALA A 30 -13.25 -18.55 -14.86
CA ALA A 30 -12.83 -19.11 -16.15
C ALA A 30 -11.37 -19.58 -16.07
N ASN A 31 -10.50 -18.83 -15.41
CA ASN A 31 -9.11 -19.24 -15.24
C ASN A 31 -8.99 -20.53 -14.40
N SER A 32 -9.86 -20.76 -13.41
CA SER A 32 -9.85 -21.96 -12.55
C SER A 32 -10.59 -23.16 -13.14
N ILE A 33 -11.58 -22.97 -14.02
CA ILE A 33 -12.34 -24.08 -14.63
C ILE A 33 -11.62 -24.60 -15.87
N TYR A 34 -10.98 -23.72 -16.64
CA TYR A 34 -10.22 -24.10 -17.84
C TYR A 34 -8.74 -24.37 -17.50
N GLU A 35 -8.50 -25.46 -16.76
CA GLU A 35 -7.15 -25.94 -16.42
C GLU A 35 -6.47 -26.69 -17.58
N ASP A 36 -7.27 -27.27 -18.49
CA ASP A 36 -6.79 -28.14 -19.59
C ASP A 36 -6.34 -27.36 -20.85
N ILE A 37 -6.59 -26.04 -20.91
CA ILE A 37 -6.18 -25.19 -22.04
C ILE A 37 -4.77 -24.66 -21.80
N SER A 38 -3.96 -24.58 -22.87
CA SER A 38 -2.62 -24.00 -22.80
C SER A 38 -2.61 -22.60 -22.16
N VAL A 39 -1.67 -22.42 -21.22
CA VAL A 39 -1.57 -21.25 -20.32
C VAL A 39 -1.56 -19.92 -21.07
N LEU A 40 -1.04 -19.90 -22.30
CA LEU A 40 -0.91 -18.70 -23.13
C LEU A 40 -2.27 -18.10 -23.52
N TYR A 41 -3.24 -18.92 -23.96
CA TYR A 41 -4.55 -18.43 -24.38
C TYR A 41 -5.39 -17.95 -23.18
N ARG A 42 -5.25 -18.64 -22.04
CA ARG A 42 -5.90 -18.23 -20.78
C ARG A 42 -5.36 -16.90 -20.28
N ALA A 43 -4.03 -16.73 -20.29
CA ALA A 43 -3.39 -15.47 -19.91
C ALA A 43 -3.82 -14.31 -20.81
N LEU A 44 -3.89 -14.52 -22.13
CA LEU A 44 -4.38 -13.51 -23.06
C LEU A 44 -5.84 -13.13 -22.80
N GLY A 45 -6.72 -14.11 -22.54
CA GLY A 45 -8.12 -13.87 -22.21
C GLY A 45 -8.29 -13.08 -20.91
N VAL A 46 -7.54 -13.43 -19.87
CA VAL A 46 -7.55 -12.70 -18.58
C VAL A 46 -7.02 -11.28 -18.75
N VAL A 47 -5.92 -11.09 -19.48
CA VAL A 47 -5.38 -9.75 -19.77
C VAL A 47 -6.40 -8.89 -20.52
N ALA A 48 -7.05 -9.45 -21.55
CA ALA A 48 -8.10 -8.73 -22.28
C ALA A 48 -9.29 -8.35 -21.37
N ALA A 49 -9.76 -9.27 -20.53
CA ALA A 49 -10.84 -9.02 -19.58
C ALA A 49 -10.47 -7.93 -18.56
N VAL A 50 -9.25 -7.94 -18.05
CA VAL A 50 -8.72 -6.92 -17.13
C VAL A 50 -8.62 -5.56 -17.81
N LEU A 51 -8.19 -5.49 -19.07
CA LEU A 51 -8.14 -4.23 -19.83
C LEU A 51 -9.54 -3.64 -20.03
N VAL A 52 -10.52 -4.47 -20.39
CA VAL A 52 -11.92 -4.04 -20.56
C VAL A 52 -12.52 -3.59 -19.23
N ALA A 53 -12.31 -4.35 -18.16
CA ALA A 53 -12.74 -3.98 -16.81
C ALA A 53 -12.10 -2.66 -16.35
N GLY A 54 -10.81 -2.48 -16.61
CA GLY A 54 -10.07 -1.24 -16.32
C GLY A 54 -10.62 -0.04 -17.09
N PHE A 55 -10.98 -0.20 -18.36
CA PHE A 55 -11.59 0.86 -19.17
C PHE A 55 -12.99 1.27 -18.67
N ILE A 56 -13.82 0.30 -18.28
CA ILE A 56 -15.14 0.54 -17.69
C ILE A 56 -15.00 1.24 -16.34
N ALA A 57 -14.07 0.79 -15.50
CA ALA A 57 -13.79 1.41 -14.20
C ALA A 57 -13.28 2.86 -14.35
N ALA A 58 -12.38 3.12 -15.33
CA ALA A 58 -11.87 4.45 -15.63
C ALA A 58 -12.96 5.40 -16.16
N SER A 59 -13.98 4.87 -16.84
CA SER A 59 -15.13 5.62 -17.38
C SER A 59 -16.25 5.87 -16.34
N THR A 60 -16.01 5.53 -15.07
CA THR A 60 -16.91 5.80 -13.93
C THR A 60 -16.55 7.16 -13.32
N GLU A 61 -17.50 7.85 -12.68
CA GLU A 61 -17.27 9.19 -12.13
C GLU A 61 -16.11 9.19 -11.12
N LYS A 62 -16.08 8.19 -10.23
CA LYS A 62 -14.96 7.94 -9.31
C LYS A 62 -13.62 7.66 -10.02
N GLY A 63 -13.65 6.98 -11.18
CA GLY A 63 -12.46 6.65 -11.97
C GLY A 63 -11.85 7.90 -12.62
N SER A 64 -12.68 8.76 -13.21
CA SER A 64 -12.24 10.04 -13.79
C SER A 64 -11.71 11.00 -12.71
N SER A 65 -12.37 11.08 -11.56
CA SER A 65 -11.87 11.86 -10.41
C SER A 65 -10.52 11.34 -9.91
N PHE A 66 -10.32 10.02 -9.83
CA PHE A 66 -9.04 9.43 -9.45
C PHE A 66 -7.94 9.73 -10.48
N LEU A 67 -8.23 9.67 -11.78
CA LEU A 67 -7.27 10.02 -12.84
C LEU A 67 -6.88 11.50 -12.77
N THR A 68 -7.82 12.37 -12.45
CA THR A 68 -7.57 13.81 -12.25
C THR A 68 -6.72 14.02 -11.00
N PHE A 69 -7.06 13.38 -9.88
CA PHE A 69 -6.27 13.41 -8.65
C PHE A 69 -4.85 12.88 -8.87
N ALA A 70 -4.66 11.82 -9.66
CA ALA A 70 -3.33 11.29 -9.99
C ALA A 70 -2.50 12.28 -10.82
N LYS A 71 -3.13 13.03 -11.73
CA LYS A 71 -2.48 14.11 -12.48
C LYS A 71 -2.08 15.27 -11.56
N ASP A 72 -2.95 15.64 -10.63
CA ASP A 72 -2.68 16.69 -9.64
C ASP A 72 -1.57 16.27 -8.67
N ALA A 73 -1.62 15.03 -8.18
CA ALA A 73 -0.59 14.43 -7.33
C ALA A 73 0.78 14.41 -8.02
N ARG A 74 0.84 14.14 -9.33
CA ARG A 74 2.09 14.23 -10.10
C ARG A 74 2.63 15.66 -10.15
N THR A 75 1.75 16.65 -10.20
CA THR A 75 2.14 18.06 -10.15
C THR A 75 2.64 18.44 -8.76
N GLU A 76 2.05 17.89 -7.70
CA GLU A 76 2.48 18.11 -6.31
C GLU A 76 3.81 17.43 -5.99
N VAL A 77 4.03 16.21 -6.49
CA VAL A 77 5.31 15.50 -6.37
C VAL A 77 6.45 16.28 -7.00
N ARG A 78 6.19 17.09 -8.04
CA ARG A 78 7.20 17.98 -8.61
C ARG A 78 7.55 19.17 -7.71
N LYS A 79 6.67 19.54 -6.79
CA LYS A 79 6.93 20.57 -5.77
C LYS A 79 7.69 20.01 -4.57
N VAL A 80 7.80 18.68 -4.45
CA VAL A 80 8.61 18.04 -3.42
C VAL A 80 10.07 18.31 -3.74
N VAL A 81 10.68 19.16 -2.91
CA VAL A 81 12.12 19.36 -2.92
C VAL A 81 12.74 18.12 -2.30
N TRP A 82 13.33 17.28 -3.15
CA TRP A 82 14.07 16.11 -2.67
C TRP A 82 15.32 16.59 -1.93
N PRO A 83 15.60 16.04 -0.74
CA PRO A 83 16.74 16.46 0.05
C PRO A 83 18.03 16.22 -0.71
N THR A 84 18.98 17.13 -0.57
CA THR A 84 20.33 16.94 -1.12
C THR A 84 20.99 15.75 -0.43
N ARG A 85 21.98 15.10 -1.09
CA ARG A 85 22.71 13.96 -0.49
C ARG A 85 23.31 14.31 0.87
N GLN A 86 23.66 15.58 1.08
CA GLN A 86 24.22 16.08 2.33
C GLN A 86 23.16 16.15 3.44
N GLU A 87 21.97 16.70 3.17
CA GLU A 87 20.86 16.74 4.12
C GLU A 87 20.36 15.34 4.50
N ALA A 88 20.27 14.44 3.51
CA ALA A 88 19.89 13.05 3.75
C ALA A 88 20.89 12.36 4.68
N THR A 89 22.19 12.51 4.42
CA THR A 89 23.25 11.91 5.24
C THR A 89 23.26 12.49 6.65
N GLN A 90 23.08 13.81 6.79
CA GLN A 90 23.02 14.46 8.09
C GLN A 90 21.85 13.93 8.93
N THR A 91 20.67 13.80 8.33
CA THR A 91 19.49 13.25 9.00
C THR A 91 19.70 11.79 9.39
N THR A 92 20.29 10.98 8.52
CA THR A 92 20.63 9.58 8.84
C THR A 92 21.61 9.48 10.00
N ILE A 93 22.65 10.33 10.05
CA ILE A 93 23.62 10.35 11.15
C ILE A 93 22.93 10.72 12.46
N ILE A 94 22.04 11.72 12.46
CA ILE A 94 21.27 12.10 13.65
C ILE A 94 20.46 10.91 14.19
N VAL A 95 19.73 10.21 13.32
CA VAL A 95 18.94 9.03 13.70
C VAL A 95 19.82 7.88 14.20
N LEU A 96 20.96 7.65 13.54
CA LEU A 96 21.95 6.64 13.96
C LEU A 96 22.48 6.91 15.37
N VAL A 97 22.86 8.16 15.65
CA VAL A 97 23.35 8.55 16.97
C VAL A 97 22.26 8.39 18.03
N ALA A 98 21.04 8.85 17.76
CA ALA A 98 19.92 8.72 18.68
C ALA A 98 19.60 7.24 18.99
N THR A 99 19.59 6.39 17.97
CA THR A 99 19.27 4.96 18.12
C THR A 99 20.42 4.21 18.81
N ALA A 100 21.68 4.51 18.50
CA ALA A 100 22.84 3.94 19.18
C ALA A 100 22.87 4.32 20.67
N PHE A 101 22.53 5.57 21.00
CA PHE A 101 22.41 6.03 22.38
C PHE A 101 21.31 5.25 23.13
N MET A 102 20.10 5.16 22.56
CA MET A 102 19.01 4.41 23.16
C MET A 102 19.34 2.92 23.32
N SER A 103 20.02 2.32 22.34
CA SER A 103 20.48 0.93 22.41
C SER A 103 21.47 0.72 23.55
N LEU A 104 22.41 1.65 23.78
CA LEU A 104 23.37 1.57 24.89
C LEU A 104 22.67 1.71 26.25
N VAL A 105 21.72 2.63 26.36
CA VAL A 105 20.95 2.84 27.59
C VAL A 105 20.15 1.58 27.94
N LEU A 106 19.43 1.01 26.98
CA LEU A 106 18.66 -0.22 27.18
C LEU A 106 19.59 -1.38 27.57
N TRP A 107 20.68 -1.59 26.81
CA TRP A 107 21.65 -2.64 27.10
C TRP A 107 22.24 -2.55 28.51
N GLY A 108 22.60 -1.33 28.96
CA GLY A 108 23.09 -1.12 30.32
C GLY A 108 22.05 -1.44 31.38
N LEU A 109 20.79 -1.08 31.14
CA LEU A 109 19.67 -1.35 32.04
C LEU A 109 19.37 -2.86 32.10
N ASP A 110 19.40 -3.54 30.96
CA ASP A 110 19.26 -5.00 30.87
C ASP A 110 20.36 -5.73 31.67
N LEU A 111 21.61 -5.29 31.58
CA LEU A 111 22.72 -5.86 32.37
C LEU A 111 22.48 -5.72 33.89
N ILE A 112 22.02 -4.55 34.34
CA ILE A 112 21.73 -4.30 35.75
C ILE A 112 20.58 -5.19 36.22
N ILE A 113 19.50 -5.30 35.43
CA ILE A 113 18.37 -6.18 35.75
C ILE A 113 18.83 -7.63 35.86
N VAL A 114 19.62 -8.12 34.90
CA VAL A 114 20.13 -9.50 34.90
C VAL A 114 20.97 -9.77 36.15
N GLN A 115 21.86 -8.84 36.52
CA GLN A 115 22.70 -8.98 37.71
C GLN A 115 21.88 -8.92 39.02
N LEU A 116 20.85 -8.09 39.07
CA LEU A 116 19.95 -8.01 40.21
C LEU A 116 19.12 -9.29 40.38
N VAL A 117 18.59 -9.81 39.28
CA VAL A 117 17.81 -11.05 39.27
C VAL A 117 18.70 -12.25 39.61
N SER A 118 19.92 -12.36 39.07
CA SER A 118 20.84 -13.45 39.41
C SER A 118 21.24 -13.43 40.88
N PHE A 119 21.48 -12.24 41.45
CA PHE A 119 21.77 -12.07 42.88
C PHE A 119 20.61 -12.52 43.77
N ILE A 120 19.37 -12.16 43.42
CA ILE A 120 18.17 -12.53 44.20
C ILE A 120 17.86 -14.03 44.07
N THR A 121 18.02 -14.59 42.87
CA THR A 121 17.66 -15.99 42.59
C THR A 121 18.75 -16.97 43.04
N GLY A 122 19.94 -16.48 43.42
CA GLY A 122 21.08 -17.31 43.83
C GLY A 122 21.67 -18.16 42.69
N LEU A 123 21.12 -18.04 41.48
CA LEU A 123 21.68 -18.58 40.24
C LEU A 123 22.80 -17.62 39.82
N GLY A 124 23.98 -17.82 40.39
CA GLY A 124 25.20 -17.28 39.82
C GLY A 124 25.31 -17.80 38.39
N ILE A 125 25.38 -16.87 37.45
CA ILE A 125 25.90 -17.13 36.10
C ILE A 125 27.34 -17.62 36.21
#